data_AF-A0A8X6NXZ1-F1
#
_entry.id   AF-A0A8X6NXZ1-F1
#
_cell.length_a   1.000
_cell.length_b   1.000
_cell.length_c   1.000
_cell.angle_alpha   90.00
_cell.angle_beta   90.00
_cell.angle_gamma   90.00
#
_symmetry.space_group_name_H-M   'P 1'
#
loop_
_entity.id
_entity.type
_entity.pdbx_description
1 polymer ?
#
loop_
_entity_poly.entity_id
_entity_poly.type
_entity_poly.pdbx_seq_one_letter_code
_entity_poly.pdbx_strand_id
1 'polypeptide(L)'
;MICSKLIRVATIATEGMVFNRMEDGTYNFSGVEGKYLDIILKALNLKYEMVLPEDKEGGRLLSNGNWSGMIGEITKGNADLAFNYLIVNEQRGKVVDFSTIYLTGDMAFAIQKPVAYPVSMAYIYPFDVTIWFLILALLFLMPLVFQAQFRTKYTYFNTLITFVGSLLGKSSFRDDGKLKHRMITYLWYFFGMILSFSYSAVLLSVLTVALQIPTVKNFEELAKAIEKK
;
A
#
# COMPACT_ATOMS: atom_id res chain seq x y z
N MET A 1 39.02 -41.94 12.82
CA MET A 1 38.33 -40.90 13.61
C MET A 1 38.45 -39.58 12.88
N ILE A 2 37.38 -39.10 12.25
CA ILE A 2 37.38 -37.76 11.65
C ILE A 2 37.14 -36.80 12.81
N CYS A 3 38.18 -36.07 13.24
CA CYS A 3 38.03 -35.04 14.27
C CYS A 3 37.13 -33.94 13.69
N SER A 4 35.91 -33.81 14.21
CA SER A 4 34.98 -32.74 13.82
C SER A 4 35.62 -31.39 14.13
N LYS A 5 35.92 -30.60 13.08
CA LYS A 5 36.50 -29.27 13.25
C LYS A 5 35.50 -28.37 13.99
N LEU A 6 35.97 -27.71 15.07
CA LEU A 6 35.22 -26.69 15.78
C LEU A 6 35.34 -25.38 15.00
N ILE A 7 34.21 -24.72 14.73
CA ILE A 7 34.15 -23.41 14.07
C ILE A 7 33.52 -22.37 14.97
N ARG A 8 34.05 -21.14 14.97
CA ARG A 8 33.51 -20.02 15.73
C ARG A 8 32.52 -19.26 14.86
N VAL A 9 31.26 -19.20 15.29
CA VAL A 9 30.18 -18.58 14.53
C VAL A 9 29.77 -17.26 15.18
N ALA A 10 30.09 -16.15 14.53
CA ALA A 10 29.62 -14.82 14.89
C ALA A 10 28.15 -14.65 14.53
N THR A 11 27.31 -14.31 15.51
CA THR A 11 25.88 -14.08 15.29
C THR A 11 25.28 -13.07 16.27
N ILE A 12 24.08 -12.57 15.97
CA ILE A 12 23.33 -11.61 16.80
C ILE A 12 21.89 -12.07 16.96
N ALA A 13 21.25 -11.71 18.07
CA ALA A 13 19.87 -12.10 18.34
C ALA A 13 18.92 -11.33 17.42
N THR A 14 18.04 -12.04 16.72
CA THR A 14 16.99 -11.45 15.88
C THR A 14 15.68 -12.21 16.09
N GLU A 15 14.58 -11.75 15.49
CA GLU A 15 13.30 -12.47 15.56
C GLU A 15 13.40 -13.91 15.04
N GLY A 16 14.25 -14.13 14.03
CA GLY A 16 14.52 -15.46 13.46
C GLY A 16 15.62 -16.25 14.16
N MET A 17 16.47 -15.60 14.96
CA MET A 17 17.66 -16.17 15.60
C MET A 17 17.63 -15.93 17.11
N VAL A 18 17.16 -16.94 17.85
CA VAL A 18 16.95 -16.86 19.30
C VAL A 18 18.00 -17.71 20.02
N PHE A 19 18.65 -17.14 21.03
CA PHE A 19 19.68 -17.83 21.81
C PHE A 19 19.09 -18.38 23.10
N ASN A 20 19.23 -19.69 23.29
CA ASN A 20 18.90 -20.35 24.54
C ASN A 20 20.19 -20.64 25.29
N ARG A 21 20.30 -20.18 26.54
CA ARG A 21 21.46 -20.48 27.37
C ARG A 21 21.33 -21.89 27.96
N MET A 22 22.34 -22.72 27.75
CA MET A 22 22.44 -24.04 28.34
C MET A 22 23.06 -23.98 29.75
N GLU A 23 22.87 -25.04 30.53
CA GLU A 23 23.37 -25.16 31.92
C GLU A 23 24.91 -25.17 32.00
N ASP A 24 25.58 -25.59 30.93
CA ASP A 24 27.04 -25.58 30.78
C ASP A 24 27.63 -24.19 30.46
N GLY A 25 26.78 -23.17 30.36
CA GLY A 25 27.18 -21.79 30.02
C GLY A 25 27.30 -21.53 28.52
N THR A 26 27.11 -22.54 27.67
CA THR A 26 27.07 -22.38 26.21
C THR A 26 25.71 -21.85 25.76
N TYR A 27 25.64 -21.36 24.52
CA TYR A 27 24.38 -20.96 23.90
C TYR A 27 23.99 -22.01 22.85
N ASN A 28 22.68 -22.22 22.65
CA ASN A 28 22.12 -22.97 21.54
C ASN A 28 21.31 -22.06 20.62
N PHE A 29 21.29 -22.39 19.34
CA PHE A 29 20.44 -21.72 18.37
C PHE A 29 19.00 -22.23 18.46
N SER A 30 18.07 -21.30 18.31
CA SER A 30 16.65 -21.58 18.10
C SER A 30 16.05 -20.51 17.18
N GLY A 31 14.77 -20.66 16.84
CA GLY A 31 14.16 -19.88 15.77
C GLY A 31 14.42 -20.49 14.39
N VAL A 32 13.90 -19.84 13.35
CA VAL A 32 13.97 -20.34 11.96
C VAL A 32 15.41 -20.32 11.45
N GLU A 33 16.12 -19.21 11.66
CA GLU A 33 17.51 -19.04 11.23
C GLU A 33 18.46 -19.97 12.01
N GLY A 34 18.21 -20.11 13.31
CA GLY A 34 19.00 -21.00 14.16
C GLY A 34 18.89 -22.46 13.74
N LYS A 35 17.68 -22.92 13.41
CA LYS A 35 17.46 -24.27 12.86
C LYS A 35 18.11 -24.44 11.49
N TYR A 36 18.05 -23.43 10.63
CA TYR A 36 18.68 -23.46 9.33
C TYR A 36 20.20 -23.62 9.44
N LEU A 37 20.84 -22.83 10.30
CA LEU A 37 22.27 -22.95 10.58
C LEU A 37 22.62 -24.33 11.17
N ASP A 38 21.84 -24.82 12.14
CA ASP A 38 22.04 -26.15 12.75
C ASP A 38 21.99 -27.28 11.70
N ILE A 39 21.07 -27.21 10.74
CA ILE A 39 20.99 -28.18 9.62
C ILE A 39 22.26 -28.12 8.76
N ILE A 40 22.76 -26.93 8.43
CA ILE A 40 23.99 -26.77 7.64
C ILE A 40 25.18 -27.36 8.39
N LEU A 41 25.34 -27.01 9.66
CA LEU A 41 26.47 -27.46 10.47
C LEU A 41 26.45 -28.98 10.67
N LYS A 42 25.28 -29.58 10.88
CA LYS A 42 25.09 -31.03 10.94
C LYS A 42 25.41 -31.72 9.63
N ALA A 43 24.96 -31.16 8.49
CA ALA A 43 25.26 -31.70 7.17
C ALA A 43 26.77 -31.68 6.85
N LEU A 44 27.48 -30.68 7.35
CA LEU A 44 28.94 -30.55 7.20
C LEU A 44 29.74 -31.28 8.30
N ASN A 45 29.07 -31.91 9.27
CA ASN A 45 29.68 -32.55 10.43
C ASN A 45 30.63 -31.60 11.21
N LEU A 46 30.23 -30.33 11.34
CA LEU A 46 30.98 -29.30 12.05
C LEU A 46 30.41 -29.09 13.45
N LYS A 47 31.29 -28.95 14.43
CA LYS A 47 30.92 -28.44 15.76
C LYS A 47 31.09 -26.93 15.74
N TYR A 48 30.31 -26.23 16.56
CA TYR A 48 30.37 -24.78 16.60
C TYR A 48 30.50 -24.24 18.03
N GLU A 49 31.07 -23.05 18.12
CA GLU A 49 31.04 -22.18 19.29
C GLU A 49 30.48 -20.82 18.87
N MET A 50 29.60 -20.23 19.68
CA MET A 50 29.03 -18.94 19.38
C MET A 50 29.93 -17.79 19.80
N VAL A 51 30.12 -16.84 18.90
CA VAL A 51 30.73 -15.54 19.18
C VAL A 51 29.64 -14.49 19.07
N LEU A 52 29.41 -13.75 20.16
CA LEU A 52 28.43 -12.67 20.18
C LEU A 52 29.19 -11.34 20.15
N PRO A 53 29.12 -10.57 19.05
CA PRO A 53 29.74 -9.25 18.99
C PRO A 53 29.19 -8.34 20.10
N GLU A 54 30.06 -7.61 20.79
CA GLU A 54 29.67 -6.74 21.91
C GLU A 54 28.68 -5.64 21.50
N ASP A 55 28.85 -5.11 20.29
CA ASP A 55 28.02 -4.04 19.72
C ASP A 55 26.68 -4.53 19.13
N LYS A 56 26.50 -5.85 19.00
CA LYS A 56 25.31 -6.50 18.42
C LYS A 56 24.99 -6.01 16.99
N GLU A 57 25.99 -5.59 16.23
CA GLU A 57 25.81 -5.12 14.86
C GLU A 57 26.11 -6.19 13.81
N GLY A 58 25.51 -6.04 12.64
CA GLY A 58 25.89 -6.83 11.46
C GLY A 58 27.29 -6.51 10.96
N GLY A 59 27.72 -5.27 11.14
CA GLY A 59 29.06 -4.78 10.84
C GLY A 59 29.05 -3.63 9.85
N ARG A 60 29.62 -2.51 10.28
CA ARG A 60 29.80 -1.29 9.51
C ARG A 60 31.28 -0.92 9.45
N LEU A 61 31.67 -0.23 8.39
CA LEU A 61 33.00 0.37 8.32
C LEU A 61 33.06 1.59 9.23
N LEU A 62 33.98 1.58 10.18
CA LEU A 62 34.22 2.68 11.10
C LEU A 62 35.18 3.70 10.49
N SER A 63 35.20 4.92 11.03
CA SER A 63 36.07 6.01 10.56
C SER A 63 37.57 5.71 10.67
N ASN A 64 37.95 4.81 11.58
CA ASN A 64 39.33 4.34 11.75
C ASN A 64 39.73 3.24 10.73
N GLY A 65 38.85 2.87 9.80
CA GLY A 65 39.09 1.82 8.81
C GLY A 65 38.81 0.39 9.28
N ASN A 66 38.48 0.19 10.57
CA ASN A 66 38.13 -1.13 11.10
C ASN A 66 36.63 -1.43 10.91
N TRP A 67 36.28 -2.72 10.97
CA TRP A 67 34.90 -3.17 10.92
C TRP A 67 34.33 -3.44 12.31
N SER A 68 33.07 -3.05 12.52
CA SER A 68 32.27 -3.39 13.71
C SER A 68 31.52 -4.71 13.52
N GLY A 69 30.82 -5.18 14.55
CA GLY A 69 29.86 -6.27 14.46
C GLY A 69 30.43 -7.61 14.04
N MET A 70 29.56 -8.46 13.48
CA MET A 70 29.95 -9.80 13.02
C MET A 70 31.08 -9.75 11.97
N ILE A 71 31.05 -8.80 11.03
CA ILE A 71 32.12 -8.63 10.04
C ILE A 71 33.45 -8.25 10.74
N GLY A 72 33.38 -7.42 11.77
CA GLY A 72 34.52 -7.09 12.63
C GLY A 72 35.14 -8.33 13.28
N GLU A 73 34.33 -9.25 13.80
CA GLU A 73 34.83 -10.47 14.42
C GLU A 73 35.51 -11.42 13.42
N ILE A 74 35.04 -11.46 12.17
CA ILE A 74 35.70 -12.22 11.09
C ILE A 74 37.04 -11.60 10.72
N THR A 75 37.07 -10.28 10.47
CA THR A 75 38.28 -9.57 10.05
C THR A 75 39.38 -9.55 11.11
N LYS A 76 39.01 -9.56 12.40
CA LYS A 76 39.95 -9.69 13.53
C LYS A 76 40.43 -11.14 13.76
N GLY A 77 39.82 -12.14 13.10
CA GLY A 77 40.13 -13.55 13.30
C GLY A 77 39.53 -14.16 14.58
N ASN A 78 38.57 -13.48 15.20
CA ASN A 78 37.86 -13.96 16.39
C ASN A 78 36.73 -14.94 16.05
N ALA A 79 36.21 -14.89 14.83
CA ALA A 79 35.22 -15.82 14.29
C ALA A 79 35.66 -16.38 12.93
N ASP A 80 35.13 -17.55 12.58
CA ASP A 80 35.40 -18.23 11.32
C ASP A 80 34.22 -18.14 10.33
N LEU A 81 32.99 -17.96 10.85
CA LEU A 81 31.76 -17.80 10.08
C LEU A 81 30.90 -16.70 10.71
N ALA A 82 30.34 -15.81 9.91
CA ALA A 82 29.30 -14.88 10.35
C ALA A 82 27.94 -15.34 9.80
N PHE A 83 26.94 -15.52 10.66
CA PHE A 83 25.62 -16.00 10.25
C PHE A 83 24.48 -15.17 10.85
N ASN A 84 23.78 -14.46 9.96
CA ASN A 84 22.52 -13.75 10.20
C ASN A 84 21.96 -13.22 8.85
N TYR A 85 20.92 -12.39 8.89
CA TYR A 85 20.42 -11.60 7.76
C TYR A 85 21.40 -10.49 7.32
N LEU A 86 22.62 -10.87 6.93
CA LEU A 86 23.63 -9.97 6.43
C LEU A 86 23.33 -9.60 4.98
N ILE A 87 23.05 -8.31 4.75
CA ILE A 87 22.95 -7.75 3.42
C ILE A 87 24.32 -7.83 2.72
N VAL A 88 24.35 -8.50 1.57
CA VAL A 88 25.51 -8.53 0.67
C VAL A 88 25.66 -7.14 0.04
N ASN A 89 26.83 -6.53 0.19
CA ASN A 89 27.15 -5.25 -0.43
C ASN A 89 28.63 -5.19 -0.83
N GLU A 90 28.97 -4.22 -1.68
CA GLU A 90 30.33 -4.09 -2.23
C GLU A 90 31.39 -3.88 -1.14
N GLN A 91 31.08 -3.11 -0.09
CA GLN A 91 32.04 -2.79 0.97
C GLN A 91 32.40 -4.02 1.80
N ARG A 92 31.40 -4.83 2.18
CA ARG A 92 31.61 -6.08 2.93
C ARG A 92 32.28 -7.14 2.06
N GLY A 93 31.92 -7.23 0.78
CA GLY A 93 32.52 -8.18 -0.16
C GLY A 93 34.01 -7.97 -0.44
N LYS A 94 34.59 -6.84 -0.04
CA LYS A 94 36.05 -6.59 -0.11
C LYS A 94 36.83 -7.21 1.04
N VAL A 95 36.16 -7.58 2.15
CA VAL A 95 36.82 -8.05 3.38
C VAL A 95 36.36 -9.43 3.82
N VAL A 96 35.21 -9.90 3.34
CA VAL A 96 34.70 -11.25 3.58
C VAL A 96 34.11 -11.84 2.31
N ASP A 97 34.17 -13.16 2.19
CA ASP A 97 33.47 -13.90 1.14
C ASP A 97 32.06 -14.28 1.61
N PHE A 98 31.08 -14.14 0.73
CA PHE A 98 29.70 -14.53 0.99
C PHE A 98 29.38 -15.89 0.38
N SER A 99 28.51 -16.65 1.05
CA SER A 99 27.90 -17.85 0.50
C SER A 99 26.86 -17.51 -0.57
N THR A 100 26.21 -18.54 -1.13
CA THR A 100 25.03 -18.32 -1.97
C THR A 100 23.93 -17.64 -1.15
N ILE A 101 23.22 -16.71 -1.77
CA ILE A 101 22.11 -16.00 -1.14
C ILE A 101 20.99 -17.02 -0.88
N TYR A 102 20.62 -17.18 0.40
CA TYR A 102 19.55 -18.09 0.81
C TYR A 102 18.22 -17.38 1.05
N LEU A 103 18.23 -16.05 1.21
CA LEU A 103 17.03 -15.23 1.35
C LEU A 103 17.19 -13.93 0.55
N THR A 104 16.19 -13.62 -0.26
CA THR A 104 16.05 -12.33 -0.96
C THR A 104 14.88 -11.57 -0.35
N GLY A 105 15.10 -10.31 0.01
CA GLY A 105 14.06 -9.40 0.49
C GLY A 105 14.07 -8.10 -0.29
N ASP A 106 12.90 -7.53 -0.48
CA ASP A 106 12.75 -6.23 -1.14
C ASP A 106 12.79 -5.09 -0.12
N MET A 107 13.42 -3.98 -0.48
CA MET A 107 13.36 -2.75 0.31
C MET A 107 12.00 -2.08 0.11
N ALA A 108 11.25 -1.93 1.20
CA ALA A 108 9.98 -1.22 1.23
C ALA A 108 9.97 -0.20 2.37
N PHE A 109 9.11 0.80 2.26
CA PHE A 109 8.84 1.74 3.34
C PHE A 109 7.49 1.40 4.00
N ALA A 110 7.41 1.60 5.31
CA ALA A 110 6.17 1.44 6.05
C ALA A 110 5.43 2.78 6.13
N ILE A 111 4.15 2.76 5.80
CA ILE A 111 3.23 3.90 6.02
C ILE A 111 2.15 3.52 7.02
N GLN A 112 1.51 4.52 7.61
CA GLN A 112 0.30 4.28 8.37
C GLN A 112 -0.78 3.71 7.45
N LYS A 113 -1.53 2.72 7.95
CA LYS A 113 -2.67 2.13 7.24
C LYS A 113 -3.64 3.24 6.80
N PRO A 114 -4.05 3.30 5.53
CA PRO A 114 -4.96 4.33 5.05
C PRO A 114 -6.29 4.25 5.80
N VAL A 115 -6.81 5.41 6.19
CA VAL A 115 -8.13 5.52 6.82
C VAL A 115 -9.17 5.55 5.71
N ALA A 116 -10.30 4.86 5.93
CA ALA A 116 -11.44 4.93 5.02
C ALA A 116 -12.13 6.28 5.14
N TYR A 117 -12.72 6.77 4.05
CA TYR A 117 -13.57 7.96 4.12
C TYR A 117 -14.79 7.71 5.02
N PRO A 118 -15.30 8.76 5.71
CA PRO A 118 -16.54 8.64 6.48
C PRO A 118 -17.70 8.22 5.58
N VAL A 119 -18.58 7.35 6.09
CA VAL A 119 -19.76 6.87 5.37
C VAL A 119 -20.67 8.02 4.93
N SER A 120 -20.72 9.12 5.67
CA SER A 120 -21.49 10.32 5.31
C SER A 120 -21.04 10.97 4.00
N MET A 121 -19.76 10.84 3.62
CA MET A 121 -19.25 11.39 2.36
C MET A 121 -19.45 10.43 1.18
N ALA A 122 -19.81 9.16 1.43
CA ALA A 122 -20.03 8.15 0.39
C ALA A 122 -21.12 8.52 -0.61
N TYR A 123 -22.03 9.45 -0.27
CA TYR A 123 -23.09 9.93 -1.16
C TYR A 123 -22.62 10.97 -2.19
N ILE A 124 -21.49 11.64 -1.96
CA ILE A 124 -20.97 12.67 -2.88
C ILE A 124 -19.98 12.05 -3.87
N TYR A 125 -19.18 11.07 -3.42
CA TYR A 125 -18.17 10.38 -4.21
C TYR A 125 -18.61 9.58 -5.45
N PRO A 126 -19.89 9.19 -5.65
CA PRO A 126 -20.25 8.44 -6.85
C PRO A 126 -20.00 9.22 -8.14
N PHE A 127 -19.94 10.55 -8.06
CA PHE A 127 -19.58 11.42 -9.16
C PHE A 127 -18.48 12.40 -8.74
N ASP A 128 -17.57 12.68 -9.67
CA ASP A 128 -16.58 13.74 -9.51
C ASP A 128 -17.24 15.11 -9.41
N VAL A 129 -16.55 16.04 -8.76
CA VAL A 129 -16.98 17.45 -8.64
C VAL A 129 -17.31 18.06 -10.01
N THR A 130 -16.55 17.72 -11.04
CA THR A 130 -16.82 18.15 -12.43
C THR A 130 -18.19 17.65 -12.94
N ILE A 131 -18.52 16.38 -12.70
CA ILE A 131 -19.80 15.79 -13.11
C ILE A 131 -20.96 16.46 -12.35
N TRP A 132 -20.78 16.72 -11.04
CA TRP A 132 -21.77 17.46 -10.25
C TRP A 132 -22.07 18.84 -10.84
N PHE A 133 -21.03 19.59 -11.23
CA PHE A 133 -21.23 20.88 -11.88
C PHE A 133 -21.92 20.76 -13.25
N LEU A 134 -21.60 19.73 -14.04
CA LEU A 134 -22.28 19.49 -15.32
C LEU A 134 -23.76 19.14 -15.13
N ILE A 135 -24.11 18.31 -14.14
CA ILE A 135 -25.51 18.00 -13.80
C ILE A 135 -26.24 19.27 -13.37
N LEU A 136 -25.63 20.09 -12.50
CA LEU A 136 -26.19 21.36 -12.06
C LEU A 136 -26.42 22.30 -13.25
N ALA A 137 -25.44 22.45 -14.13
CA ALA A 137 -25.56 23.28 -15.34
C ALA A 137 -26.70 22.79 -16.25
N LEU A 138 -26.78 21.49 -16.51
CA LEU A 138 -27.87 20.91 -17.32
C LEU A 138 -29.24 21.13 -16.69
N LEU A 139 -29.33 21.06 -15.35
CA LEU A 139 -30.57 21.27 -14.61
C LEU A 139 -31.11 22.70 -14.74
N PHE A 140 -30.24 23.71 -14.89
CA PHE A 140 -30.66 25.09 -15.17
C PHE A 140 -30.85 25.37 -16.66
N LEU A 141 -30.02 24.79 -17.53
CA LEU A 141 -30.05 25.02 -18.98
C LEU A 141 -31.25 24.35 -19.66
N MET A 142 -31.61 23.12 -19.29
CA MET A 142 -32.70 22.40 -19.95
C MET A 142 -34.08 23.07 -19.79
N PRO A 143 -34.47 23.57 -18.60
CA PRO A 143 -35.66 24.39 -18.46
C PRO A 143 -35.64 25.66 -19.33
N LEU A 144 -34.49 26.32 -19.49
CA LEU A 144 -34.36 27.51 -20.34
C LEU A 144 -34.58 27.17 -21.82
N VAL A 145 -33.91 26.11 -22.31
CA VAL A 145 -34.07 25.61 -23.68
C VAL A 145 -35.52 25.21 -23.93
N PHE A 146 -36.13 24.51 -22.99
CA PHE A 146 -37.52 24.08 -23.07
C PHE A 146 -38.48 25.27 -23.17
N GLN A 147 -38.30 26.31 -22.35
CA GLN A 147 -39.11 27.53 -22.44
C GLN A 147 -38.90 28.31 -23.74
N ALA A 148 -37.65 28.45 -24.18
CA ALA A 148 -37.31 29.14 -25.42
C ALA A 148 -37.93 28.47 -26.67
N GLN A 149 -37.90 27.14 -26.72
CA GLN A 149 -38.40 26.37 -27.86
C GLN A 149 -39.93 26.24 -27.88
N PHE A 150 -40.58 26.13 -26.72
CA PHE A 150 -42.02 25.85 -26.63
C PHE A 150 -42.87 27.06 -26.21
N ARG A 151 -42.26 28.22 -25.88
CA ARG A 151 -42.91 29.46 -25.42
C ARG A 151 -44.02 29.18 -24.39
N THR A 152 -43.65 28.40 -23.38
CA THR A 152 -44.61 27.94 -22.37
C THR A 152 -45.09 29.13 -21.52
N LYS A 153 -46.34 29.06 -21.01
CA LYS A 153 -46.90 30.09 -20.11
C LYS A 153 -46.42 29.94 -18.66
N TYR A 154 -45.57 28.96 -18.37
CA TYR A 154 -45.12 28.65 -17.02
C TYR A 154 -43.92 29.50 -16.61
N THR A 155 -43.88 29.92 -15.35
CA THR A 155 -42.70 30.56 -14.76
C THR A 155 -41.50 29.61 -14.81
N TYR A 156 -40.30 30.14 -15.07
CA TYR A 156 -39.03 29.40 -15.05
C TYR A 156 -38.89 28.46 -13.85
N PHE A 157 -39.20 28.98 -12.66
CA PHE A 157 -39.13 28.21 -11.41
C PHE A 157 -40.02 26.96 -11.41
N ASN A 158 -41.24 27.06 -11.94
CA ASN A 158 -42.14 25.90 -12.02
C ASN A 158 -41.62 24.86 -13.01
N THR A 159 -41.07 25.30 -14.15
CA THR A 159 -40.41 24.41 -15.10
C THR A 159 -39.18 23.75 -14.47
N LEU A 160 -38.35 24.50 -13.76
CA LEU A 160 -37.19 23.97 -13.04
C LEU A 160 -37.58 22.89 -12.02
N ILE A 161 -38.63 23.12 -11.21
CA ILE A 161 -39.14 22.11 -10.27
C ILE A 161 -39.61 20.85 -11.01
N THR A 162 -40.27 20.99 -12.16
CA THR A 162 -40.67 19.84 -12.98
C THR A 162 -39.46 19.04 -13.49
N PHE A 163 -38.40 19.71 -13.96
CA PHE A 163 -37.16 19.04 -14.39
C PHE A 163 -36.44 18.38 -13.21
N VAL A 164 -36.34 19.04 -12.05
CA VAL A 164 -35.81 18.43 -10.81
C VAL A 164 -36.64 17.20 -10.42
N GLY A 165 -37.96 17.34 -10.38
CA GLY A 165 -38.87 16.26 -10.01
C GLY A 165 -38.75 15.04 -10.93
N SER A 166 -38.54 15.27 -12.22
CA SER A 166 -38.34 14.17 -13.18
C SER A 166 -37.04 13.40 -12.99
N LEU A 167 -35.95 14.03 -12.52
CA LEU A 167 -34.73 13.32 -12.14
C LEU A 167 -34.93 12.49 -10.87
N LEU A 168 -35.82 12.94 -9.97
CA LEU A 168 -36.21 12.23 -8.76
C LEU A 168 -37.28 11.14 -9.02
N GLY A 169 -37.55 10.81 -10.28
CA GLY A 169 -38.51 9.76 -10.67
C GLY A 169 -39.98 10.16 -10.62
N LYS A 170 -40.30 11.45 -10.41
CA LYS A 170 -41.67 11.98 -10.49
C LYS A 170 -41.94 12.54 -11.90
N SER A 171 -42.83 11.91 -12.66
CA SER A 171 -43.24 12.45 -13.96
C SER A 171 -44.18 13.65 -13.77
N SER A 172 -43.84 14.80 -14.35
CA SER A 172 -44.66 16.03 -14.21
C SER A 172 -44.80 16.83 -15.51
N PHE A 173 -44.27 16.31 -16.62
CA PHE A 173 -44.48 16.94 -17.93
C PHE A 173 -45.90 16.63 -18.44
N ARG A 174 -46.71 17.68 -18.61
CA ARG A 174 -48.00 17.59 -19.30
C ARG A 174 -47.76 17.47 -20.79
N ASP A 175 -48.28 16.41 -21.42
CA ASP A 175 -48.09 16.21 -22.86
C ASP A 175 -49.06 17.10 -23.65
N ASP A 176 -48.51 18.08 -24.36
CA ASP A 176 -49.27 18.96 -25.27
C ASP A 176 -49.48 18.32 -26.66
N GLY A 177 -49.10 17.05 -26.86
CA GLY A 177 -49.34 16.28 -28.09
C GLY A 177 -48.39 16.61 -29.26
N LYS A 178 -47.49 17.57 -29.09
CA LYS A 178 -46.51 17.97 -30.11
C LYS A 178 -45.30 17.02 -30.13
N LEU A 179 -44.95 16.50 -31.31
CA LEU A 179 -43.83 15.56 -31.48
C LEU A 179 -42.50 16.08 -30.93
N LYS A 180 -42.17 17.36 -31.18
CA LYS A 180 -40.93 18.00 -30.69
C LYS A 180 -40.86 18.03 -29.16
N HIS A 181 -41.98 18.29 -28.50
CA HIS A 181 -42.09 18.32 -27.03
C HIS A 181 -41.86 16.93 -26.45
N ARG A 182 -42.47 15.90 -27.06
CA ARG A 182 -42.29 14.50 -26.66
C ARG A 182 -40.84 14.02 -26.81
N MET A 183 -40.19 14.33 -27.94
CA MET A 183 -38.79 13.94 -28.16
C MET A 183 -37.84 14.52 -27.11
N ILE A 184 -37.95 15.82 -26.80
CA ILE A 184 -37.11 16.46 -25.78
C ILE A 184 -37.36 15.87 -24.39
N THR A 185 -38.62 15.63 -24.03
CA THR A 185 -38.99 15.05 -22.74
C THR A 185 -38.48 13.60 -22.61
N TYR A 186 -38.55 12.79 -23.68
CA TYR A 186 -38.01 11.43 -23.67
C TYR A 186 -36.48 11.39 -23.58
N LEU A 187 -35.78 12.29 -24.28
CA LEU A 187 -34.32 12.42 -24.15
C LEU A 187 -33.91 12.80 -22.72
N TRP A 188 -34.67 13.70 -22.09
CA TRP A 188 -34.44 14.07 -20.70
C TRP A 188 -34.68 12.90 -19.73
N TYR A 189 -35.76 12.14 -19.92
CA TYR A 189 -36.01 10.94 -19.12
C TYR A 189 -34.93 9.87 -19.32
N PHE A 190 -34.45 9.68 -20.55
CA PHE A 190 -33.35 8.75 -20.84
C PHE A 190 -32.04 9.19 -20.15
N PHE A 191 -31.73 10.48 -20.18
CA PHE A 191 -30.60 11.05 -19.43
C PHE A 191 -30.75 10.81 -17.93
N GLY A 192 -31.91 11.11 -17.35
CA GLY A 192 -32.18 10.87 -15.92
C GLY A 192 -32.09 9.40 -15.53
N MET A 193 -32.53 8.50 -16.39
CA MET A 193 -32.42 7.05 -16.20
C MET A 193 -30.95 6.60 -16.14
N ILE A 194 -30.13 7.03 -17.12
CA ILE A 194 -28.69 6.72 -17.13
C ILE A 194 -28.02 7.27 -15.87
N LEU A 195 -28.30 8.54 -15.53
CA LEU A 195 -27.70 9.19 -14.37
C LEU A 195 -28.03 8.45 -13.07
N SER A 196 -29.29 8.07 -12.89
CA SER A 196 -29.76 7.32 -11.71
C SER A 196 -29.06 5.95 -11.61
N PHE A 197 -29.02 5.18 -12.70
CA PHE A 197 -28.36 3.88 -12.69
C PHE A 197 -26.86 3.97 -12.46
N SER A 198 -26.17 4.92 -13.09
CA SER A 198 -24.74 5.14 -12.87
C SER A 198 -24.45 5.54 -11.43
N TYR A 199 -25.24 6.45 -10.86
CA TYR A 199 -25.10 6.86 -9.46
C TYR A 199 -25.31 5.67 -8.51
N SER A 200 -26.40 4.92 -8.69
CA SER A 200 -26.69 3.75 -7.85
C SER A 200 -25.63 2.66 -7.96
N ALA A 201 -25.09 2.40 -9.16
CA ALA A 201 -24.04 1.40 -9.37
C ALA A 201 -22.73 1.79 -8.67
N VAL A 202 -22.29 3.04 -8.82
CA VAL A 202 -21.05 3.51 -8.19
C VAL A 202 -21.22 3.65 -6.68
N LEU A 203 -22.36 4.15 -6.21
CA LEU A 203 -22.68 4.20 -4.78
C LEU A 203 -22.64 2.80 -4.16
N LEU A 204 -23.24 1.81 -4.82
CA LEU A 204 -23.18 0.42 -4.36
C LEU A 204 -21.72 -0.06 -4.25
N SER A 205 -20.89 0.22 -5.26
CA SER A 205 -19.47 -0.14 -5.23
C SER A 205 -18.69 0.52 -4.09
N VAL A 206 -19.00 1.77 -3.75
CA VAL A 206 -18.37 2.52 -2.66
C VAL A 206 -18.82 1.99 -1.29
N LEU A 207 -20.06 1.53 -1.19
CA LEU A 207 -20.60 0.94 0.04
C LEU A 207 -20.13 -0.51 0.25
N THR A 208 -19.85 -1.26 -0.82
CA THR A 208 -19.29 -2.61 -0.69
C THR A 208 -17.80 -2.58 -0.33
N VAL A 209 -17.02 -1.69 -0.94
CA VAL A 209 -15.61 -1.47 -0.62
C VAL A 209 -15.40 -0.01 -0.27
N ALA A 210 -15.19 0.25 1.02
CA ALA A 210 -14.97 1.61 1.50
C ALA A 210 -13.76 2.25 0.81
N LEU A 211 -13.99 3.44 0.24
CA LEU A 211 -12.93 4.23 -0.38
C LEU A 211 -11.88 4.59 0.66
N GLN A 212 -10.62 4.35 0.32
CA GLN A 212 -9.47 4.67 1.16
C GLN A 212 -8.88 6.02 0.75
N ILE A 213 -8.46 6.81 1.74
CA ILE A 213 -7.73 8.05 1.49
C ILE A 213 -6.42 7.70 0.76
N PRO A 214 -6.10 8.37 -0.36
CA PRO A 214 -4.89 8.09 -1.10
C PRO A 214 -3.66 8.33 -0.23
N THR A 215 -2.80 7.32 -0.15
CA THR A 215 -1.51 7.37 0.54
C THR A 215 -0.37 7.23 -0.46
N VAL A 216 0.84 7.54 -0.02
CA VAL A 216 2.08 7.37 -0.80
C VAL A 216 2.27 5.90 -1.17
N LYS A 217 2.35 5.60 -2.46
CA LYS A 217 2.47 4.22 -2.96
C LYS A 217 3.87 3.86 -3.44
N ASN A 218 4.67 4.86 -3.83
CA ASN A 218 5.99 4.64 -4.42
C ASN A 218 7.01 5.65 -3.88
N PHE A 219 8.29 5.36 -4.13
CA PHE A 219 9.40 6.20 -3.67
C PHE A 219 9.38 7.61 -4.27
N GLU A 220 8.85 7.78 -5.49
CA GLU A 220 8.75 9.09 -6.13
C GLU A 220 7.73 9.99 -5.41
N GLU A 221 6.55 9.46 -5.11
CA GLU A 221 5.54 10.11 -4.29
C GLU A 221 6.05 10.39 -2.88
N LEU A 222 6.85 9.47 -2.31
CA LEU A 222 7.47 9.66 -1.01
C LEU A 222 8.47 10.83 -1.03
N ALA A 223 9.34 10.88 -2.03
CA ALA A 223 10.29 11.96 -2.21
C ALA A 223 9.57 13.32 -2.34
N LYS A 224 8.55 13.37 -3.21
CA LYS A 224 7.70 14.57 -3.38
C LYS A 224 6.96 14.97 -2.11
N ALA A 225 6.53 14.02 -1.29
CA ALA A 225 5.83 14.29 -0.04
C ALA A 225 6.77 14.88 1.03
N ILE A 226 8.05 14.48 1.02
CA ILE A 226 9.08 15.00 1.94
C ILE A 226 9.54 16.40 1.51
N GLU A 227 9.76 16.63 0.21
CA GLU A 227 10.21 17.93 -0.31
C GLU A 227 9.22 19.07 -0.08
N LYS A 228 7.93 18.77 0.04
CA LYS A 228 6.88 19.78 0.29
C LYS A 228 6.75 20.22 1.75
N LYS A 229 7.58 19.68 2.65
CA LYS A 229 7.51 19.93 4.09
C LYS A 229 8.67 20.82 4.54
#